data_AF-A0AB38S8I2-F1
#
_entry.id   AF-A0AB38S8I2-F1
#
_cell.length_a   1.000
_cell.length_b   1.000
_cell.length_c   1.000
_cell.angle_alpha   90.00
_cell.angle_beta   90.00
_cell.angle_gamma   90.00
#
_symmetry.space_group_name_H-M   'P 1'
#
loop_
_entity.id
_entity.type
_entity.pdbx_description
1 polymer ?
#
loop_
_entity_poly.entity_id
_entity_poly.type
_entity_poly.pdbx_seq_one_letter_code
_entity_poly.pdbx_strand_id
1 'polypeptide(L)'
;MQEQAKSVHCSPRYDADGWTHWPDHEVESTQLRRLLGDAQEGASFVSECLMIAGKIVVGDDESWLGEWRGLADRIAKRARLSSAKGHFATARNEWLRALNYYRTASAFLIRSDPRIAELSRIARSCAEAFLELLSPRGEVLEIRFGTDWLQGYLIRSSAAPRKSPVVVAFGEERDTKEDLLVRFQSHAIASGLSLLVIDLPQEIECFQDSAVHHYQDMALRRWLDYLLSRDDVDPRRIALIGDGLGGALATRVAATEMRWAAAVCDGGFWEDLEQRYVTASLFGAGIKRSPSCKLARQIKCPSLVVVGEHDYVRLEDITALHEHCRAAGVPMDLKIFSGEETGSSHRQLDNPSIGRQFIFDWLRDKLRLDRKDQAPTIPTRKNCLKNAPQLAVNDTRTASSA
;
A
#
# COMPACT_ATOMS: atom_id res chain seq x y z
N MET A 1 21.20 -7.30 49.26
CA MET A 1 21.35 -6.27 48.21
C MET A 1 21.24 -6.98 46.87
N GLN A 2 20.03 -7.07 46.32
CA GLN A 2 19.83 -7.50 44.93
C GLN A 2 20.00 -6.24 44.07
N GLU A 3 21.04 -6.21 43.25
CA GLU A 3 21.14 -5.24 42.15
C GLU A 3 19.95 -5.47 41.22
N GLN A 4 19.00 -4.53 41.25
CA GLN A 4 18.08 -4.34 40.13
C GLN A 4 18.94 -4.00 38.92
N ALA A 5 19.12 -4.95 38.01
CA ALA A 5 19.57 -4.67 36.66
C ALA A 5 18.61 -3.63 36.08
N LYS A 6 19.04 -2.36 36.02
CA LYS A 6 18.34 -1.33 35.26
C LYS A 6 18.24 -1.86 33.83
N SER A 7 17.03 -2.16 33.36
CA SER A 7 16.79 -2.38 31.93
C SER A 7 17.35 -1.15 31.22
N VAL A 8 18.38 -1.35 30.40
CA VAL A 8 18.92 -0.30 29.54
C VAL A 8 17.88 -0.12 28.44
N HIS A 9 16.85 0.70 28.69
CA HIS A 9 15.90 1.05 27.66
C HIS A 9 16.66 1.70 26.50
N CYS A 10 16.72 0.98 25.39
CA CYS A 10 17.34 1.48 24.18
C CYS A 10 16.51 2.67 23.67
N SER A 11 17.20 3.77 23.33
CA SER A 11 16.53 4.98 22.82
C SER A 11 15.96 4.75 21.42
N PRO A 12 14.90 5.50 21.03
CA PRO A 12 14.40 5.47 19.65
C PRO A 12 15.52 5.74 18.64
N ARG A 13 15.55 4.98 17.55
CA ARG A 13 16.61 5.03 16.55
C ARG A 13 16.10 4.66 15.16
N TYR A 14 16.88 4.99 14.14
CA TYR A 14 16.64 4.54 12.77
C TYR A 14 17.60 3.40 12.47
N ASP A 15 17.04 2.22 12.18
CA ASP A 15 17.77 0.99 11.86
C ASP A 15 17.57 0.63 10.37
N ALA A 16 18.12 -0.50 9.94
CA ALA A 16 17.98 -1.00 8.57
C ALA A 16 16.50 -1.18 8.14
N ASP A 17 15.63 -1.54 9.08
CA ASP A 17 14.19 -1.70 8.88
C ASP A 17 13.39 -0.38 8.99
N GLY A 18 14.08 0.74 9.24
CA GLY A 18 13.49 2.06 9.43
C GLY A 18 13.42 2.53 10.89
N TRP A 19 12.48 3.44 11.17
CA TRP A 19 12.31 4.01 12.51
C TRP A 19 11.83 2.98 13.54
N THR A 20 12.60 2.75 14.59
CA THR A 20 12.27 1.89 15.72
C THR A 20 12.03 2.75 16.96
N HIS A 21 10.77 2.83 17.40
CA HIS A 21 10.40 3.72 18.50
C HIS A 21 10.61 3.09 19.89
N TRP A 22 10.26 1.81 20.04
CA TRP A 22 10.45 1.02 21.24
C TRP A 22 11.32 -0.21 20.91
N PRO A 23 12.66 -0.12 21.02
CA PRO A 23 13.54 -1.20 20.57
C PRO A 23 13.37 -2.53 21.29
N ASP A 24 12.81 -2.52 22.50
CA ASP A 24 12.49 -3.73 23.27
C ASP A 24 11.11 -4.33 22.87
N HIS A 25 10.37 -3.66 21.99
CA HIS A 25 9.00 -3.99 21.55
C HIS A 25 8.88 -3.82 20.03
N GLU A 26 9.44 -4.78 19.30
CA GLU A 26 9.59 -4.72 17.84
C GLU A 26 8.24 -4.69 17.10
N VAL A 27 7.24 -5.43 17.58
CA VAL A 27 5.94 -5.53 16.89
C VAL A 27 5.16 -4.21 17.00
N GLU A 28 5.10 -3.61 18.18
CA GLU A 28 4.52 -2.30 18.45
C GLU A 28 5.27 -1.21 17.69
N SER A 29 6.60 -1.28 17.66
CA SER A 29 7.44 -0.38 16.85
C SER A 29 7.15 -0.47 15.37
N THR A 30 6.94 -1.68 14.85
CA THR A 30 6.59 -1.92 13.44
C THR A 30 5.22 -1.35 13.10
N GLN A 31 4.22 -1.51 13.97
CA GLN A 31 2.90 -0.90 13.79
C GLN A 31 2.97 0.63 13.79
N LEU A 32 3.77 1.22 14.68
CA LEU A 32 3.97 2.66 14.69
C LEU A 32 4.75 3.15 13.46
N ARG A 33 5.76 2.41 13.00
CA ARG A 33 6.51 2.70 11.77
C ARG A 33 5.57 2.71 10.55
N ARG A 34 4.67 1.72 10.44
CA ARG A 34 3.62 1.69 9.40
C ARG A 34 2.83 2.99 9.41
N LEU A 35 2.35 3.41 10.58
CA LEU A 35 1.58 4.64 10.71
C LEU A 35 2.37 5.89 10.32
N LEU A 36 3.66 5.97 10.65
CA LEU A 36 4.51 7.07 10.21
C LEU A 36 4.67 7.07 8.68
N GLY A 37 4.77 5.90 8.05
CA GLY A 37 4.74 5.75 6.60
C GLY A 37 3.40 6.19 5.99
N ASP A 38 2.28 5.78 6.59
CA ASP A 38 0.92 6.16 6.16
C ASP A 38 0.65 7.67 6.24
N ALA A 39 1.47 8.42 6.99
CA ALA A 39 1.39 9.88 7.02
C ALA A 39 1.71 10.49 5.66
N GLN A 40 2.61 9.85 4.90
CA GLN A 40 2.97 10.25 3.55
C GLN A 40 1.79 10.05 2.57
N GLU A 41 0.90 9.11 2.88
CA GLU A 41 -0.33 8.82 2.11
C GLU A 41 -1.55 9.64 2.54
N GLY A 42 -1.38 10.48 3.58
CA GLY A 42 -2.47 11.25 4.17
C GLY A 42 -3.43 10.45 5.05
N ALA A 43 -3.10 9.19 5.36
CA ALA A 43 -3.91 8.28 6.18
C ALA A 43 -3.50 8.27 7.66
N SER A 44 -2.52 9.07 8.05
CA SER A 44 -2.20 9.41 9.44
C SER A 44 -1.56 10.80 9.49
N PHE A 45 -1.32 11.36 10.68
CA PHE A 45 -0.34 12.46 10.85
C PHE A 45 0.74 12.09 11.88
N VAL A 46 1.98 12.49 11.61
CA VAL A 46 3.14 12.24 12.48
C VAL A 46 2.91 12.71 13.91
N SER A 47 2.41 13.95 14.08
CA SER A 47 2.14 14.50 15.43
C SER A 47 1.11 13.70 16.20
N GLU A 48 0.11 13.14 15.52
CA GLU A 48 -0.91 12.31 16.16
C GLU A 48 -0.34 10.95 16.55
N CYS A 49 0.49 10.37 15.69
CA CYS A 49 1.15 9.10 15.97
C CYS A 49 2.10 9.20 17.17
N LEU A 50 2.93 10.23 17.22
CA LEU A 50 3.85 10.46 18.34
C LEU A 50 3.12 10.83 19.64
N MET A 51 2.01 11.59 19.54
CA MET A 51 1.17 11.90 20.71
C MET A 51 0.55 10.63 21.30
N ILE A 52 0.05 9.73 20.46
CA ILE A 52 -0.53 8.45 20.92
C ILE A 52 0.55 7.51 21.44
N ALA A 53 1.69 7.42 20.76
CA ALA A 53 2.84 6.64 21.23
C ALA A 53 3.28 7.07 22.64
N GLY A 54 3.29 8.37 22.95
CA GLY A 54 3.60 8.87 24.29
C GLY A 54 2.58 8.53 25.39
N LYS A 55 1.41 7.97 25.05
CA LYS A 55 0.35 7.56 26.00
C LYS A 55 0.22 6.06 26.16
N ILE A 56 0.72 5.29 25.20
CA ILE A 56 0.63 3.84 25.20
C ILE A 56 1.55 3.27 26.27
N VAL A 57 1.00 2.40 27.10
CA VAL A 57 1.78 1.48 27.93
C VAL A 57 2.20 0.33 27.02
N VAL A 58 3.48 0.29 26.63
CA VAL A 58 3.98 -0.68 25.65
C VAL A 58 3.89 -2.10 26.22
N GLY A 59 3.44 -3.06 25.42
CA GLY A 59 3.10 -4.43 25.86
C GLY A 59 1.72 -4.59 26.50
N ASP A 60 0.92 -3.51 26.62
CA ASP A 60 -0.48 -3.58 27.03
C ASP A 60 -1.41 -3.39 25.81
N ASP A 61 -1.96 -4.50 25.32
CA ASP A 61 -2.86 -4.55 24.17
C ASP A 61 -4.14 -3.70 24.37
N GLU A 62 -4.63 -3.57 25.60
CA GLU A 62 -5.81 -2.74 25.91
C GLU A 62 -5.46 -1.25 25.90
N SER A 63 -4.24 -0.89 26.37
CA SER A 63 -3.72 0.47 26.23
C SER A 63 -3.60 0.86 24.76
N TRP A 64 -3.04 -0.03 23.92
CA TRP A 64 -2.97 0.17 22.48
C TRP A 64 -4.35 0.37 21.85
N LEU A 65 -5.26 -0.58 22.08
CA LEU A 65 -6.63 -0.55 21.58
C LEU A 65 -7.33 0.76 21.97
N GLY A 66 -7.29 1.11 23.26
CA GLY A 66 -7.99 2.25 23.82
C GLY A 66 -7.52 3.58 23.26
N GLU A 67 -6.20 3.80 23.19
CA GLU A 67 -5.65 5.06 22.70
C GLU A 67 -5.90 5.27 21.20
N TRP A 68 -5.69 4.24 20.38
CA TRP A 68 -5.95 4.32 18.93
C TRP A 68 -7.43 4.43 18.60
N ARG A 69 -8.30 3.64 19.25
CA ARG A 69 -9.76 3.76 19.10
C ARG A 69 -10.24 5.15 19.52
N GLY A 70 -9.75 5.66 20.65
CA GLY A 70 -10.11 6.98 21.15
C GLY A 70 -9.70 8.11 20.20
N LEU A 71 -8.54 8.00 19.53
CA LEU A 71 -8.16 8.93 18.47
C LEU A 71 -9.10 8.80 17.26
N ALA A 72 -9.35 7.58 16.78
CA ALA A 72 -10.22 7.31 15.65
C ALA A 72 -11.63 7.91 15.85
N ASP A 73 -12.23 7.73 17.03
CA ASP A 73 -13.54 8.30 17.38
C ASP A 73 -13.57 9.82 17.29
N ARG A 74 -12.51 10.50 17.79
CA ARG A 74 -12.40 11.97 17.71
C ARG A 74 -12.30 12.45 16.26
N ILE A 75 -11.53 11.75 15.43
CA ILE A 75 -11.36 12.11 14.01
C ILE A 75 -12.63 11.83 13.22
N ALA A 76 -13.29 10.70 13.43
CA ALA A 76 -14.59 10.39 12.81
C ALA A 76 -15.66 11.42 13.20
N LYS A 77 -15.68 11.89 14.46
CA LYS A 77 -16.54 13.00 14.87
C LYS A 77 -16.21 14.29 14.13
N ARG A 78 -14.93 14.62 13.96
CA ARG A 78 -14.47 15.79 13.20
C ARG A 78 -14.88 15.69 11.73
N ALA A 79 -14.73 14.52 11.11
CA ALA A 79 -15.15 14.25 9.74
C ALA A 79 -16.64 14.54 9.50
N ARG A 80 -17.51 14.07 10.41
CA ARG A 80 -18.96 14.37 10.34
C ARG A 80 -19.25 15.87 10.43
N LEU A 81 -18.56 16.58 11.34
CA LEU A 81 -18.72 18.03 11.50
C LEU A 81 -18.21 18.79 10.28
N SER A 82 -17.09 18.38 9.68
CA SER A 82 -16.54 18.93 8.44
C SER A 82 -17.50 18.72 7.27
N SER A 83 -18.05 17.50 7.11
CA SER A 83 -19.06 17.20 6.08
C SER A 83 -20.32 18.04 6.24
N ALA A 84 -20.85 18.19 7.47
CA ALA A 84 -22.03 18.99 7.74
C ALA A 84 -21.86 20.48 7.41
N LYS A 85 -20.62 20.97 7.42
CA LYS A 85 -20.25 22.34 7.03
C LYS A 85 -19.88 22.49 5.55
N GLY A 86 -19.94 21.42 4.76
CA GLY A 86 -19.55 21.42 3.35
C GLY A 86 -18.04 21.40 3.10
N HIS A 87 -17.22 21.16 4.13
CA HIS A 87 -15.75 21.05 3.99
C HIS A 87 -15.35 19.63 3.54
N PHE A 88 -15.80 19.23 2.35
CA PHE A 88 -15.71 17.83 1.89
C PHE A 88 -14.28 17.33 1.73
N ALA A 89 -13.34 18.16 1.27
CA ALA A 89 -11.93 17.76 1.17
C ALA A 89 -11.32 17.43 2.55
N THR A 90 -11.63 18.26 3.56
CA THR A 90 -11.22 18.02 4.94
C THR A 90 -11.88 16.77 5.50
N ALA A 91 -13.19 16.62 5.32
CA ALA A 91 -13.93 15.45 5.80
C ALA A 91 -13.41 14.14 5.18
N ARG A 92 -13.15 14.14 3.87
CA ARG A 92 -12.56 12.98 3.17
C ARG A 92 -11.23 12.57 3.80
N ASN A 93 -10.31 13.51 3.99
CA ASN A 93 -9.01 13.21 4.58
C ASN A 93 -9.16 12.71 6.04
N GLU A 94 -10.14 13.22 6.78
CA GLU A 94 -10.43 12.76 8.14
C GLU A 94 -11.02 11.34 8.16
N TRP A 95 -11.87 10.97 7.20
CA TRP A 95 -12.39 9.61 7.06
C TRP A 95 -11.29 8.59 6.76
N LEU A 96 -10.36 8.91 5.85
CA LEU A 96 -9.23 8.03 5.54
C LEU A 96 -8.34 7.78 6.76
N ARG A 97 -8.14 8.82 7.58
CA ARG A 97 -7.38 8.69 8.83
C ARG A 97 -8.12 7.92 9.91
N ALA A 98 -9.42 8.20 10.11
CA ALA A 98 -10.24 7.47 11.07
C ALA A 98 -10.26 5.97 10.72
N LEU A 99 -10.43 5.65 9.44
CA LEU A 99 -10.29 4.30 8.90
C LEU A 99 -8.98 3.63 9.36
N ASN A 100 -7.85 4.27 9.10
CA ASN A 100 -6.54 3.69 9.43
C ASN A 100 -6.37 3.49 10.94
N TYR A 101 -6.82 4.44 11.76
CA TYR A 101 -6.71 4.36 13.21
C TYR A 101 -7.61 3.29 13.85
N TYR A 102 -8.84 3.08 13.36
CA TYR A 102 -9.66 1.95 13.82
C TYR A 102 -9.03 0.60 13.51
N ARG A 103 -8.44 0.46 12.32
CA ARG A 103 -7.73 -0.76 11.92
C ARG A 103 -6.47 -0.99 12.76
N THR A 104 -5.76 0.08 13.05
CA THR A 104 -4.59 0.05 13.93
C THR A 104 -4.97 -0.35 15.36
N ALA A 105 -6.10 0.12 15.87
CA ALA A 105 -6.58 -0.23 17.20
C ALA A 105 -6.78 -1.74 17.39
N SER A 106 -7.19 -2.46 16.34
CA SER A 106 -7.37 -3.92 16.37
C SER A 106 -6.09 -4.75 16.19
N ALA A 107 -4.92 -4.14 15.98
CA ALA A 107 -3.71 -4.85 15.55
C ALA A 107 -3.26 -5.99 16.48
N PHE A 108 -3.49 -5.85 17.79
CA PHE A 108 -3.07 -6.82 18.81
C PHE A 108 -4.21 -7.69 19.36
N LEU A 109 -5.42 -7.55 18.84
CA LEU A 109 -6.54 -8.39 19.25
C LEU A 109 -6.38 -9.82 18.71
N ILE A 110 -6.69 -10.82 19.56
CA ILE A 110 -6.77 -12.21 19.12
C ILE A 110 -7.93 -12.40 18.14
N ARG A 111 -7.78 -13.29 17.15
CA ARG A 111 -8.74 -13.47 16.02
C ARG A 111 -10.19 -13.73 16.46
N SER A 112 -10.41 -14.35 17.61
CA SER A 112 -11.73 -14.63 18.17
C SER A 112 -12.37 -13.47 18.92
N ASP A 113 -11.67 -12.34 19.10
CA ASP A 113 -12.18 -11.19 19.83
C ASP A 113 -13.32 -10.51 19.05
N PRO A 114 -14.53 -10.38 19.63
CA PRO A 114 -15.68 -9.80 18.94
C PRO A 114 -15.48 -8.33 18.56
N ARG A 115 -14.54 -7.62 19.22
CA ARG A 115 -14.22 -6.22 18.91
C ARG A 115 -13.55 -6.08 17.54
N ILE A 116 -12.93 -7.12 17.00
CA ILE A 116 -12.41 -7.11 15.62
C ILE A 116 -13.57 -6.87 14.65
N ALA A 117 -14.66 -7.64 14.75
CA ALA A 117 -15.82 -7.47 13.88
C ALA A 117 -16.47 -6.08 14.02
N GLU A 118 -16.54 -5.55 15.25
CA GLU A 118 -17.01 -4.19 15.51
C GLU A 118 -16.14 -3.15 14.79
N LEU A 119 -14.82 -3.18 15.02
CA LEU A 119 -13.86 -2.23 14.48
C LEU A 119 -13.77 -2.33 12.96
N SER A 120 -13.79 -3.54 12.39
CA SER A 120 -13.82 -3.74 10.95
C SER A 120 -15.08 -3.15 10.31
N ARG A 121 -16.26 -3.29 10.95
CA ARG A 121 -17.49 -2.66 10.46
C ARG A 121 -17.41 -1.14 10.49
N ILE A 122 -16.86 -0.56 11.56
CA ILE A 122 -16.69 0.90 11.67
C ILE A 122 -15.67 1.41 10.64
N ALA A 123 -14.56 0.69 10.47
CA ALA A 123 -13.55 0.96 9.45
C ALA A 123 -14.19 0.98 8.06
N ARG A 124 -14.95 -0.06 7.68
CA ARG A 124 -15.68 -0.10 6.39
C ARG A 124 -16.59 1.11 6.18
N SER A 125 -17.37 1.50 7.19
CA SER A 125 -18.20 2.72 7.09
C SER A 125 -17.37 3.99 6.90
N CYS A 126 -16.15 4.07 7.45
CA CYS A 126 -15.24 5.18 7.19
C CYS A 126 -14.69 5.14 5.74
N ALA A 127 -14.37 3.94 5.22
CA ALA A 127 -13.95 3.76 3.83
C ALA A 127 -15.06 4.17 2.85
N GLU A 128 -16.30 3.74 3.10
CA GLU A 128 -17.47 4.13 2.30
C GLU A 128 -17.65 5.65 2.30
N ALA A 129 -17.61 6.30 3.48
CA ALA A 129 -17.71 7.76 3.59
C ALA A 129 -16.55 8.49 2.88
N PHE A 130 -15.35 7.91 2.86
CA PHE A 130 -14.23 8.41 2.07
C PHE A 130 -14.53 8.33 0.56
N LEU A 131 -15.00 7.17 0.08
CA LEU A 131 -15.31 6.92 -1.33
C LEU A 131 -16.43 7.83 -1.85
N GLU A 132 -17.43 8.11 -1.00
CA GLU A 132 -18.54 9.03 -1.32
C GLU A 132 -18.08 10.46 -1.62
N LEU A 133 -16.97 10.89 -0.99
CA LEU A 133 -16.42 12.24 -1.12
C LEU A 133 -15.32 12.34 -2.19
N LEU A 134 -15.07 11.28 -2.95
CA LEU A 134 -14.23 11.32 -4.13
C LEU A 134 -14.96 11.95 -5.31
N SER A 135 -14.18 12.49 -6.25
CA SER A 135 -14.69 13.03 -7.51
C SER A 135 -13.81 12.54 -8.67
N PRO A 136 -14.25 11.54 -9.47
CA PRO A 136 -15.54 10.84 -9.38
C PRO A 136 -15.76 10.06 -8.08
N ARG A 137 -17.03 9.85 -7.70
CA ARG A 137 -17.39 9.02 -6.54
C ARG A 137 -16.82 7.60 -6.71
N GLY A 138 -16.23 7.06 -5.65
CA GLY A 138 -15.74 5.68 -5.61
C GLY A 138 -16.89 4.68 -5.53
N GLU A 139 -16.68 3.47 -6.05
CA GLU A 139 -17.68 2.41 -6.10
C GLU A 139 -17.34 1.30 -5.10
N VAL A 140 -18.36 0.86 -4.34
CA VAL A 140 -18.30 -0.38 -3.55
C VAL A 140 -18.81 -1.51 -4.41
N LEU A 141 -17.99 -2.53 -4.61
CA LEU A 141 -18.25 -3.63 -5.52
C LEU A 141 -18.42 -4.94 -4.77
N GLU A 142 -19.46 -5.69 -5.13
CA GLU A 142 -19.68 -7.06 -4.70
C GLU A 142 -19.95 -7.95 -5.91
N ILE A 143 -19.17 -9.01 -6.08
CA ILE A 143 -19.30 -9.95 -7.21
C ILE A 143 -19.57 -11.33 -6.68
N ARG A 144 -20.63 -11.97 -7.18
CA ARG A 144 -20.94 -13.35 -6.83
C ARG A 144 -19.82 -14.29 -7.27
N PHE A 145 -19.36 -15.15 -6.36
CA PHE A 145 -18.31 -16.12 -6.59
C PHE A 145 -18.58 -17.41 -5.79
N GLY A 146 -19.07 -18.45 -6.47
CA GLY A 146 -19.55 -19.65 -5.80
C GLY A 146 -20.73 -19.34 -4.87
N THR A 147 -20.63 -19.79 -3.62
CA THR A 147 -21.58 -19.47 -2.53
C THR A 147 -21.30 -18.13 -1.85
N ASP A 148 -20.12 -17.55 -2.09
CA ASP A 148 -19.64 -16.33 -1.44
C ASP A 148 -19.66 -15.12 -2.37
N TRP A 149 -19.14 -14.00 -1.85
CA TRP A 149 -19.04 -12.72 -2.54
C TRP A 149 -17.62 -12.20 -2.47
N LEU A 150 -17.08 -11.80 -3.62
CA LEU A 150 -15.86 -11.02 -3.69
C LEU A 150 -16.20 -9.56 -3.43
N GLN A 151 -15.42 -8.89 -2.58
CA GLN A 151 -15.61 -7.48 -2.23
C GLN A 151 -14.42 -6.64 -2.66
N GLY A 152 -14.69 -5.42 -3.11
CA GLY A 152 -13.65 -4.48 -3.50
C GLY A 152 -14.12 -3.04 -3.60
N TYR A 153 -13.17 -2.11 -3.68
CA TYR A 153 -13.42 -0.69 -3.93
C TYR A 153 -12.78 -0.27 -5.24
N LEU A 154 -13.56 0.32 -6.13
CA LEU A 154 -13.08 0.90 -7.38
C LEU A 154 -13.04 2.43 -7.27
N ILE A 155 -11.84 2.98 -7.39
CA ILE A 155 -11.58 4.41 -7.43
C ILE A 155 -11.19 4.80 -8.84
N ARG A 156 -11.86 5.79 -9.40
CA ARG A 156 -11.49 6.34 -10.71
C ARG A 156 -10.63 7.58 -10.55
N SER A 157 -9.52 7.63 -11.27
CA SER A 157 -8.76 8.88 -11.38
C SER A 157 -9.56 9.88 -12.21
N SER A 158 -9.70 11.11 -11.73
CA SER A 158 -10.33 12.20 -12.48
C SER A 158 -9.57 12.57 -13.75
N ALA A 159 -8.28 12.23 -13.81
CA ALA A 159 -7.42 12.45 -14.97
C ALA A 159 -7.38 11.24 -15.92
N ALA A 160 -8.12 10.16 -15.62
CA ALA A 160 -8.19 9.00 -16.50
C ALA A 160 -9.01 9.30 -17.77
N PRO A 161 -8.65 8.73 -18.93
CA PRO A 161 -9.47 8.79 -20.13
C PRO A 161 -10.85 8.16 -19.91
N ARG A 162 -11.80 8.42 -20.82
CA ARG A 162 -13.17 7.84 -20.78
C ARG A 162 -13.16 6.32 -20.61
N LYS A 163 -12.21 5.64 -21.26
CA LYS A 163 -11.88 4.24 -20.98
C LYS A 163 -10.64 4.22 -20.10
N SER A 164 -10.84 3.97 -18.82
CA SER A 164 -9.76 4.10 -17.84
C SER A 164 -8.84 2.88 -17.87
N PRO A 165 -7.51 3.06 -17.81
CA PRO A 165 -6.63 2.02 -17.32
C PRO A 165 -6.95 1.70 -15.85
N VAL A 166 -6.82 0.44 -15.45
CA VAL A 166 -7.14 -0.01 -14.08
C VAL A 166 -5.99 -0.83 -13.52
N VAL A 167 -5.64 -0.57 -12.27
CA VAL A 167 -4.71 -1.37 -11.48
C VAL A 167 -5.51 -2.12 -10.43
N VAL A 168 -5.39 -3.44 -10.38
CA VAL A 168 -6.00 -4.30 -9.37
C VAL A 168 -4.96 -4.59 -8.29
N ALA A 169 -5.18 -4.11 -7.07
CA ALA A 169 -4.29 -4.32 -5.94
C ALA A 169 -4.89 -5.30 -4.93
N PHE A 170 -4.08 -6.24 -4.49
CA PHE A 170 -4.39 -7.22 -3.45
C PHE A 170 -3.13 -7.49 -2.61
N GLY A 171 -3.32 -7.84 -1.35
CA GLY A 171 -2.23 -8.12 -0.43
C GLY A 171 -2.14 -9.58 -0.03
N GLU A 172 -1.57 -9.82 1.14
CA GLU A 172 -1.54 -11.12 1.81
C GLU A 172 -2.89 -11.46 2.47
N GLU A 173 -3.03 -12.67 3.01
CA GLU A 173 -4.29 -13.11 3.64
C GLU A 173 -4.78 -12.18 4.75
N ARG A 174 -3.92 -11.46 5.46
CA ARG A 174 -4.39 -10.52 6.51
C ARG A 174 -4.69 -9.13 5.99
N ASP A 175 -4.28 -8.80 4.77
CA ASP A 175 -4.55 -7.51 4.18
C ASP A 175 -6.00 -7.44 3.70
N THR A 176 -6.63 -6.33 4.06
CA THR A 176 -8.00 -5.99 3.65
C THR A 176 -7.98 -4.97 2.51
N LYS A 177 -9.04 -4.88 1.72
CA LYS A 177 -9.21 -3.79 0.75
C LYS A 177 -9.08 -2.40 1.41
N GLU A 178 -9.39 -2.28 2.70
CA GLU A 178 -9.14 -1.07 3.49
C GLU A 178 -7.65 -0.78 3.75
N ASP A 179 -6.80 -1.80 3.93
CA ASP A 179 -5.34 -1.64 3.94
C ASP A 179 -4.87 -1.04 2.63
N LEU A 180 -5.25 -1.70 1.56
CA LEU A 180 -4.77 -1.40 0.23
C LEU A 180 -5.28 -0.03 -0.24
N LEU A 181 -6.48 0.35 0.20
CA LEU A 181 -7.03 1.69 0.00
C LEU A 181 -6.12 2.76 0.62
N VAL A 182 -5.69 2.57 1.87
CA VAL A 182 -4.75 3.47 2.55
C VAL A 182 -3.41 3.54 1.81
N ARG A 183 -2.90 2.39 1.35
CA ARG A 183 -1.58 2.29 0.75
C ARG A 183 -1.51 2.90 -0.66
N PHE A 184 -2.50 2.66 -1.51
CA PHE A 184 -2.34 2.85 -2.96
C PHE A 184 -3.19 3.96 -3.60
N GLN A 185 -4.25 4.45 -2.94
CA GLN A 185 -5.21 5.36 -3.58
C GLN A 185 -4.59 6.66 -4.10
N SER A 186 -3.68 7.26 -3.33
CA SER A 186 -3.02 8.53 -3.62
C SER A 186 -2.19 8.42 -4.90
N HIS A 187 -1.38 7.37 -4.99
CA HIS A 187 -0.47 7.10 -6.10
C HIS A 187 -1.22 6.76 -7.38
N ALA A 188 -2.27 5.94 -7.29
CA ALA A 188 -3.09 5.60 -8.45
C ALA A 188 -3.75 6.86 -9.05
N ILE A 189 -4.42 7.66 -8.22
CA ILE A 189 -5.08 8.89 -8.65
C ILE A 189 -4.08 9.86 -9.28
N ALA A 190 -2.95 10.12 -8.61
CA ALA A 190 -1.89 11.02 -9.08
C ALA A 190 -1.28 10.55 -10.41
N SER A 191 -1.31 9.24 -10.67
CA SER A 191 -0.76 8.62 -11.87
C SER A 191 -1.74 8.54 -13.04
N GLY A 192 -2.97 9.04 -12.88
CA GLY A 192 -4.01 8.94 -13.90
C GLY A 192 -4.55 7.51 -14.08
N LEU A 193 -4.35 6.64 -13.10
CA LEU A 193 -4.75 5.24 -13.10
C LEU A 193 -5.96 5.06 -12.19
N SER A 194 -6.97 4.32 -12.63
CA SER A 194 -8.02 3.85 -11.71
C SER A 194 -7.49 2.69 -10.88
N LEU A 195 -7.98 2.54 -9.66
CA LEU A 195 -7.55 1.54 -8.70
C LEU A 195 -8.72 0.68 -8.26
N LEU A 196 -8.58 -0.63 -8.37
CA LEU A 196 -9.45 -1.61 -7.75
C LEU A 196 -8.69 -2.29 -6.61
N VAL A 197 -9.08 -2.06 -5.36
CA VAL A 197 -8.57 -2.81 -4.21
C VAL A 197 -9.56 -3.91 -3.84
N ILE A 198 -9.07 -5.13 -3.60
CA ILE A 198 -9.93 -6.30 -3.37
C ILE A 198 -9.54 -7.03 -2.09
N ASP A 199 -10.53 -7.65 -1.44
CA ASP A 199 -10.26 -8.71 -0.48
C ASP A 199 -9.98 -10.00 -1.24
N LEU A 200 -8.91 -10.71 -0.89
CA LEU A 200 -8.73 -12.08 -1.32
C LEU A 200 -9.62 -13.01 -0.47
N PRO A 201 -10.21 -14.06 -1.06
CA PRO A 201 -10.93 -15.06 -0.29
C PRO A 201 -10.06 -15.64 0.83
N GLN A 202 -10.59 -15.64 2.05
CA GLN A 202 -9.93 -16.11 3.26
C GLN A 202 -10.26 -17.60 3.49
N GLU A 203 -9.23 -18.42 3.70
CA GLU A 203 -9.23 -19.82 4.14
C GLU A 203 -9.58 -20.93 3.12
N ILE A 204 -8.63 -21.87 2.98
CA ILE A 204 -8.80 -23.27 3.40
C ILE A 204 -7.60 -23.59 4.30
N GLU A 205 -7.81 -24.27 5.41
CA GLU A 205 -6.79 -24.81 6.32
C GLU A 205 -5.82 -25.77 5.60
N CYS A 206 -4.93 -25.27 4.74
CA CYS A 206 -3.72 -25.96 4.30
C CYS A 206 -2.92 -25.03 3.37
N PHE A 207 -1.85 -24.44 3.89
CA PHE A 207 -0.77 -23.84 3.09
C PHE A 207 -0.09 -24.86 2.14
N GLN A 208 -0.50 -26.12 2.17
CA GLN A 208 0.00 -27.22 1.33
C GLN A 208 -0.99 -27.69 0.26
N ASP A 209 -2.22 -27.16 0.22
CA ASP A 209 -3.22 -27.65 -0.73
C ASP A 209 -3.28 -26.79 -2.00
N SER A 210 -2.98 -27.41 -3.13
CA SER A 210 -3.14 -26.84 -4.47
C SER A 210 -4.51 -26.19 -4.72
N ALA A 211 -5.56 -26.67 -4.03
CA ALA A 211 -6.92 -26.15 -4.15
C ALA A 211 -7.07 -24.67 -3.74
N VAL A 212 -6.32 -24.18 -2.73
CA VAL A 212 -6.41 -22.78 -2.26
C VAL A 212 -5.90 -21.81 -3.30
N HIS A 213 -4.71 -22.12 -3.82
CA HIS A 213 -4.08 -21.35 -4.89
C HIS A 213 -4.99 -21.28 -6.12
N HIS A 214 -5.67 -22.39 -6.46
CA HIS A 214 -6.67 -22.40 -7.53
C HIS A 214 -7.86 -21.48 -7.24
N TYR A 215 -8.34 -21.38 -6.00
CA TYR A 215 -9.48 -20.51 -5.66
C TYR A 215 -9.16 -19.02 -5.74
N GLN A 216 -7.98 -18.60 -5.26
CA GLN A 216 -7.50 -17.21 -5.37
C GLN A 216 -7.24 -16.81 -6.83
N ASP A 217 -6.65 -17.71 -7.63
CA ASP A 217 -6.46 -17.49 -9.07
C ASP A 217 -7.80 -17.30 -9.79
N MET A 218 -8.80 -18.12 -9.45
CA MET A 218 -10.16 -18.00 -9.98
C MET A 218 -10.83 -16.69 -9.56
N ALA A 219 -10.63 -16.23 -8.32
CA ALA A 219 -11.15 -14.95 -7.84
C ALA A 219 -10.55 -13.76 -8.63
N LEU A 220 -9.24 -13.78 -8.89
CA LEU A 220 -8.59 -12.74 -9.70
C LEU A 220 -9.05 -12.76 -11.15
N ARG A 221 -9.22 -13.94 -11.76
CA ARG A 221 -9.82 -14.07 -13.10
C ARG A 221 -11.26 -13.53 -13.12
N ARG A 222 -12.03 -13.75 -12.05
CA ARG A 222 -13.41 -13.23 -11.93
C ARG A 222 -13.45 -11.70 -11.86
N TRP A 223 -12.53 -11.08 -11.13
CA TRP A 223 -12.37 -9.61 -11.14
C TRP A 223 -11.96 -9.09 -12.51
N LEU A 224 -11.05 -9.78 -13.20
CA LEU A 224 -10.65 -9.43 -14.56
C LEU A 224 -11.84 -9.51 -15.54
N ASP A 225 -12.62 -10.59 -15.49
CA ASP A 225 -13.83 -10.75 -16.32
C ASP A 225 -14.83 -9.62 -16.07
N TYR A 226 -15.02 -9.23 -14.81
CA TYR A 226 -15.87 -8.09 -14.45
C TYR A 226 -15.35 -6.79 -15.07
N LEU A 227 -14.06 -6.47 -14.93
CA LEU A 227 -13.49 -5.26 -15.51
C LEU A 227 -13.57 -5.25 -17.04
N LEU A 228 -13.37 -6.39 -17.69
CA LEU A 228 -13.50 -6.54 -19.14
C LEU A 228 -14.95 -6.37 -19.64
N SER A 229 -15.94 -6.59 -18.77
CA SER A 229 -17.36 -6.37 -19.10
C SER A 229 -17.78 -4.90 -19.04
N ARG A 230 -16.98 -4.02 -18.43
CA ARG A 230 -17.29 -2.60 -18.27
C ARG A 230 -16.92 -1.81 -19.52
N ASP A 231 -17.77 -0.85 -19.89
CA ASP A 231 -17.56 0.02 -21.05
C ASP A 231 -16.62 1.21 -20.76
N ASP A 232 -16.48 1.56 -19.48
CA ASP A 232 -15.61 2.62 -18.95
C ASP A 232 -14.19 2.14 -18.59
N VAL A 233 -13.86 0.87 -18.84
CA VAL A 233 -12.52 0.29 -18.65
C VAL A 233 -11.83 0.08 -20.00
N ASP A 234 -10.53 0.35 -20.07
CA ASP A 234 -9.70 -0.03 -21.22
C ASP A 234 -9.23 -1.49 -21.07
N PRO A 235 -9.75 -2.43 -21.87
CA PRO A 235 -9.43 -3.85 -21.74
C PRO A 235 -7.97 -4.19 -22.05
N ARG A 236 -7.20 -3.25 -22.64
CA ARG A 236 -5.77 -3.43 -22.95
C ARG A 236 -4.85 -2.88 -21.85
N ARG A 237 -5.42 -2.25 -20.81
CA ARG A 237 -4.64 -1.55 -19.77
C ARG A 237 -5.13 -1.90 -18.37
N ILE A 238 -5.28 -3.21 -18.12
CA ILE A 238 -5.60 -3.75 -16.80
C ILE A 238 -4.33 -4.40 -16.24
N ALA A 239 -3.80 -3.86 -15.15
CA ALA A 239 -2.61 -4.36 -14.47
C ALA A 239 -2.94 -4.88 -13.07
N LEU A 240 -2.01 -5.61 -12.47
CA LEU A 240 -2.13 -6.12 -11.10
C LEU A 240 -0.92 -5.75 -10.23
N ILE A 241 -1.17 -5.51 -8.95
CA ILE A 241 -0.16 -5.36 -7.89
C ILE A 241 -0.47 -6.39 -6.81
N GLY A 242 0.47 -7.31 -6.58
CA GLY A 242 0.48 -8.16 -5.39
C GLY A 242 1.42 -7.57 -4.34
N ASP A 243 0.86 -7.16 -3.20
CA ASP A 243 1.58 -6.56 -2.08
C ASP A 243 1.99 -7.62 -1.05
N GLY A 244 3.26 -7.60 -0.62
CA GLY A 244 3.85 -8.59 0.29
C GLY A 244 3.80 -10.00 -0.29
N LEU A 245 3.21 -10.94 0.46
CA LEU A 245 3.01 -12.32 -0.02
C LEU A 245 2.06 -12.40 -1.22
N GLY A 246 1.22 -11.38 -1.45
CA GLY A 246 0.42 -11.26 -2.68
C GLY A 246 1.27 -11.24 -3.95
N GLY A 247 2.56 -10.87 -3.86
CA GLY A 247 3.49 -10.88 -4.98
C GLY A 247 3.60 -12.25 -5.66
N ALA A 248 3.54 -13.35 -4.92
CA ALA A 248 3.61 -14.68 -5.49
C ALA A 248 2.36 -15.01 -6.33
N LEU A 249 1.18 -14.72 -5.80
CA LEU A 249 -0.09 -14.86 -6.51
C LEU A 249 -0.13 -14.00 -7.79
N ALA A 250 0.40 -12.76 -7.73
CA ALA A 250 0.55 -11.88 -8.89
C ALA A 250 1.34 -12.55 -10.03
N THR A 251 2.46 -13.20 -9.71
CA THR A 251 3.29 -13.88 -10.72
C THR A 251 2.61 -15.09 -11.33
N ARG A 252 1.96 -15.90 -10.50
CA ARG A 252 1.24 -17.09 -10.95
C ARG A 252 0.09 -16.74 -11.87
N VAL A 253 -0.69 -15.73 -11.51
CA VAL A 253 -1.80 -15.27 -12.33
C VAL A 253 -1.29 -14.63 -13.63
N ALA A 254 -0.19 -13.86 -13.59
CA ALA A 254 0.46 -13.33 -14.80
C ALA A 254 1.00 -14.42 -15.74
N ALA A 255 1.38 -15.57 -15.19
CA ALA A 255 1.88 -16.71 -15.95
C ALA A 255 0.75 -17.54 -16.60
N THR A 256 -0.44 -17.59 -15.98
CA THR A 256 -1.54 -18.48 -16.38
C THR A 256 -2.72 -17.75 -17.01
N GLU A 257 -2.76 -16.43 -16.97
CA GLU A 257 -3.79 -15.57 -17.55
C GLU A 257 -3.14 -14.44 -18.37
N MET A 258 -3.38 -14.47 -19.69
CA MET A 258 -2.65 -13.65 -20.66
C MET A 258 -3.29 -12.28 -20.91
N ARG A 259 -4.46 -12.04 -20.33
CA ARG A 259 -5.23 -10.80 -20.49
C ARG A 259 -4.70 -9.65 -19.63
N TRP A 260 -3.82 -9.91 -18.66
CA TRP A 260 -3.16 -8.87 -17.86
C TRP A 260 -2.15 -8.10 -18.72
N ALA A 261 -2.21 -6.78 -18.63
CA ALA A 261 -1.33 -5.87 -19.37
C ALA A 261 0.03 -5.67 -18.69
N ALA A 262 0.08 -5.75 -17.36
CA ALA A 262 1.30 -5.71 -16.55
C ALA A 262 1.06 -6.33 -15.17
N ALA A 263 2.14 -6.78 -14.51
CA ALA A 263 2.09 -7.35 -13.16
C ALA A 263 3.21 -6.78 -12.27
N VAL A 264 2.92 -6.54 -11.00
CA VAL A 264 3.88 -6.05 -10.01
C VAL A 264 3.89 -6.97 -8.79
N CYS A 265 5.09 -7.32 -8.35
CA CYS A 265 5.39 -8.10 -7.17
C CYS A 265 6.12 -7.19 -6.19
N ASP A 266 5.37 -6.63 -5.24
CA ASP A 266 5.88 -5.67 -4.27
C ASP A 266 6.27 -6.40 -2.97
N GLY A 267 7.56 -6.45 -2.66
CA GLY A 267 8.12 -7.23 -1.53
C GLY A 267 8.83 -8.53 -1.94
N GLY A 268 9.21 -8.68 -3.20
CA GLY A 268 10.20 -9.69 -3.65
C GLY A 268 9.76 -11.16 -3.64
N PHE A 269 8.56 -11.49 -3.16
CA PHE A 269 8.10 -12.88 -3.07
C PHE A 269 7.58 -13.39 -4.42
N TRP A 270 8.36 -14.29 -5.03
CA TRP A 270 7.91 -15.18 -6.10
C TRP A 270 7.27 -16.43 -5.51
N GLU A 271 6.41 -17.16 -6.24
CA GLU A 271 5.80 -18.41 -5.74
C GLU A 271 6.85 -19.43 -5.20
N ASP A 272 7.95 -19.61 -5.90
CA ASP A 272 9.08 -20.46 -5.47
C ASP A 272 9.83 -19.92 -4.24
N LEU A 273 9.84 -18.60 -4.02
CA LEU A 273 10.51 -17.94 -2.89
C LEU A 273 9.59 -17.88 -1.66
N GLU A 274 8.29 -17.68 -1.87
CA GLU A 274 7.24 -17.80 -0.87
C GLU A 274 7.21 -19.22 -0.30
N GLN A 275 7.16 -20.26 -1.15
CA GLN A 275 7.23 -21.65 -0.69
C GLN A 275 8.51 -21.91 0.13
N ARG A 276 9.66 -21.35 -0.26
CA ARG A 276 10.93 -21.49 0.48
C ARG A 276 10.89 -20.76 1.81
N TYR A 277 10.37 -19.54 1.83
CA TYR A 277 10.27 -18.71 3.04
C TYR A 277 9.30 -19.33 4.05
N VAL A 278 8.11 -19.72 3.62
CA VAL A 278 7.10 -20.39 4.46
C VAL A 278 7.65 -21.72 5.00
N THR A 279 8.31 -22.53 4.16
CA THR A 279 8.89 -23.80 4.59
C THR A 279 10.04 -23.61 5.58
N ALA A 280 10.92 -22.62 5.36
CA ALA A 280 12.01 -22.30 6.26
C ALA A 280 11.51 -21.78 7.62
N SER A 281 10.53 -20.88 7.60
CA SER A 281 9.92 -20.27 8.80
C SER A 281 9.12 -21.27 9.64
N LEU A 282 8.45 -22.25 9.01
CA LEU A 282 7.66 -23.25 9.73
C LEU A 282 8.46 -24.47 10.20
N PHE A 283 9.50 -24.89 9.47
CA PHE A 283 10.13 -26.20 9.69
C PHE A 283 11.64 -26.16 9.94
N GLY A 284 12.28 -24.99 9.97
CA GLY A 284 13.70 -24.84 10.31
C GLY A 284 14.67 -25.62 9.42
N ALA A 285 14.21 -26.12 8.27
CA ALA A 285 14.96 -26.98 7.38
C ALA A 285 15.75 -26.15 6.35
N GLY A 286 17.00 -26.58 6.08
CA GLY A 286 17.86 -25.95 5.08
C GLY A 286 17.23 -25.95 3.68
N ILE A 287 17.41 -24.83 2.98
CA ILE A 287 16.90 -24.56 1.64
C ILE A 287 17.40 -25.64 0.66
N LYS A 288 16.50 -26.53 0.19
CA LYS A 288 16.78 -27.30 -1.03
C LYS A 288 16.66 -26.35 -2.23
N ARG A 289 17.74 -26.17 -2.99
CA ARG A 289 17.70 -25.50 -4.30
C ARG A 289 16.71 -26.25 -5.20
N SER A 290 15.52 -25.70 -5.41
CA SER A 290 14.61 -26.20 -6.43
C SER A 290 14.80 -25.42 -7.74
N PRO A 291 15.02 -26.09 -8.88
CA PRO A 291 15.08 -25.46 -10.19
C PRO A 291 13.69 -25.50 -10.83
N SER A 292 12.95 -24.39 -10.85
CA SER A 292 11.73 -24.33 -11.67
C SER A 292 11.26 -22.91 -12.01
N CYS A 293 12.07 -22.14 -12.74
CA CYS A 293 11.60 -20.99 -13.52
C CYS A 293 10.59 -21.37 -14.64
N LYS A 294 9.96 -22.55 -14.59
CA LYS A 294 8.98 -23.01 -15.58
C LYS A 294 7.77 -22.10 -15.63
N LEU A 295 7.27 -21.65 -14.47
CA LEU A 295 6.14 -20.73 -14.42
C LEU A 295 6.54 -19.32 -14.83
N ALA A 296 7.69 -18.83 -14.36
CA ALA A 296 8.23 -17.53 -14.76
C ALA A 296 8.40 -17.42 -16.29
N ARG A 297 8.81 -18.50 -16.97
CA ARG A 297 8.92 -18.56 -18.44
C ARG A 297 7.57 -18.44 -19.17
N GLN A 298 6.46 -18.69 -18.49
CA GLN A 298 5.12 -18.56 -19.06
C GLN A 298 4.62 -17.12 -19.04
N ILE A 299 5.17 -16.26 -18.18
CA ILE A 299 4.81 -14.84 -18.11
C ILE A 299 5.15 -14.14 -19.42
N LYS A 300 4.15 -13.49 -20.01
CA LYS A 300 4.28 -12.73 -21.27
C LYS A 300 4.04 -11.25 -21.14
N CYS A 301 3.37 -10.80 -20.08
CA CYS A 301 3.19 -9.36 -19.83
C CYS A 301 4.43 -8.78 -19.12
N PRO A 302 4.75 -7.49 -19.35
CA PRO A 302 5.73 -6.78 -18.53
C PRO A 302 5.46 -7.01 -17.04
N SER A 303 6.50 -7.42 -16.32
CA SER A 303 6.41 -7.68 -14.88
C SER A 303 7.50 -6.93 -14.12
N LEU A 304 7.18 -6.43 -12.94
CA LEU A 304 8.12 -5.74 -12.05
C LEU A 304 8.23 -6.48 -10.74
N VAL A 305 9.47 -6.72 -10.31
CA VAL A 305 9.77 -7.12 -8.94
C VAL A 305 10.37 -5.92 -8.20
N VAL A 306 9.80 -5.61 -7.03
CA VAL A 306 10.32 -4.58 -6.12
C VAL A 306 10.72 -5.24 -4.82
N VAL A 307 11.92 -4.92 -4.34
CA VAL A 307 12.49 -5.48 -3.10
C VAL A 307 13.38 -4.45 -2.43
N GLY A 308 13.46 -4.49 -1.11
CA GLY A 308 14.42 -3.70 -0.34
C GLY A 308 15.74 -4.45 -0.11
N GLU A 309 16.84 -3.73 0.09
CA GLU A 309 18.15 -4.33 0.43
C GLU A 309 18.12 -5.11 1.75
N HIS A 310 17.25 -4.72 2.68
CA HIS A 310 17.05 -5.34 3.99
C HIS A 310 15.72 -6.13 4.07
N ASP A 311 15.18 -6.53 2.91
CA ASP A 311 13.98 -7.36 2.86
C ASP A 311 14.27 -8.79 3.38
N TYR A 312 13.23 -9.54 3.69
CA TYR A 312 13.35 -10.94 4.14
C TYR A 312 13.86 -11.87 3.03
N VAL A 313 13.69 -11.46 1.77
CA VAL A 313 14.20 -12.18 0.60
C VAL A 313 15.67 -11.83 0.39
N ARG A 314 16.52 -12.86 0.33
CA ARG A 314 17.96 -12.69 0.07
C ARG A 314 18.20 -12.07 -1.30
N LEU A 315 19.03 -11.03 -1.36
CA LEU A 315 19.37 -10.34 -2.59
C LEU A 315 20.03 -11.26 -3.63
N GLU A 316 20.81 -12.26 -3.19
CA GLU A 316 21.42 -13.21 -4.12
C GLU A 316 20.37 -14.08 -4.81
N ASP A 317 19.34 -14.50 -4.07
CA ASP A 317 18.28 -15.36 -4.60
C ASP A 317 17.41 -14.60 -5.62
N ILE A 318 17.04 -13.36 -5.33
CA ILE A 318 16.22 -12.54 -6.24
C ILE A 318 17.01 -12.10 -7.48
N THR A 319 18.29 -11.78 -7.31
CA THR A 319 19.18 -11.42 -8.44
C THR A 319 19.39 -12.61 -9.35
N ALA A 320 19.67 -13.80 -8.80
CA ALA A 320 19.82 -15.01 -9.60
C ALA A 320 18.54 -15.39 -10.34
N LEU A 321 17.37 -15.23 -9.71
CA LEU A 321 16.08 -15.43 -10.36
C LEU A 321 15.88 -14.43 -11.52
N HIS A 322 16.21 -13.16 -11.30
CA HIS A 322 16.11 -12.13 -12.33
C HIS A 322 17.00 -12.40 -13.54
N GLU A 323 18.27 -12.77 -13.30
CA GLU A 323 19.20 -13.15 -14.36
C GLU A 323 18.71 -14.35 -15.15
N HIS A 324 18.16 -15.37 -14.47
CA HIS A 324 17.59 -16.53 -15.14
C HIS A 324 16.39 -16.17 -16.02
N CYS A 325 15.49 -15.34 -15.50
CA CYS A 325 14.32 -14.87 -16.23
C CYS A 325 14.71 -14.03 -17.44
N ARG A 326 15.68 -13.13 -17.27
CA ARG A 326 16.25 -12.33 -18.36
C ARG A 326 16.87 -13.22 -19.44
N ALA A 327 17.68 -14.21 -19.06
CA ALA A 327 18.29 -15.15 -19.99
C ALA A 327 17.25 -16.00 -20.75
N ALA A 328 16.09 -16.25 -20.14
CA ALA A 328 14.97 -16.95 -20.77
C ALA A 328 14.02 -16.03 -21.56
N GLY A 329 14.32 -14.73 -21.68
CA GLY A 329 13.50 -13.76 -22.43
C GLY A 329 12.18 -13.38 -21.74
N VAL A 330 12.06 -13.58 -20.43
CA VAL A 330 10.90 -13.14 -19.65
C VAL A 330 10.97 -11.62 -19.49
N PRO A 331 9.89 -10.86 -19.79
CA PRO A 331 9.88 -9.41 -19.72
C PRO A 331 9.75 -8.92 -18.26
N MET A 332 10.83 -9.11 -17.48
CA MET A 332 10.86 -8.82 -16.05
C MET A 332 11.89 -7.73 -15.71
N ASP A 333 11.40 -6.67 -15.09
CA ASP A 333 12.21 -5.61 -14.48
C ASP A 333 12.39 -5.90 -12.98
N LEU A 334 13.51 -5.46 -12.41
CA LEU A 334 13.83 -5.59 -10.99
C LEU A 334 14.28 -4.23 -10.45
N LYS A 335 13.65 -3.77 -9.36
CA LYS A 335 14.09 -2.61 -8.57
C LYS A 335 14.45 -3.07 -7.17
N ILE A 336 15.72 -2.83 -6.80
CA ILE A 336 16.21 -2.95 -5.43
C ILE A 336 16.32 -1.53 -4.86
N PHE A 337 15.71 -1.29 -3.70
CA PHE A 337 15.88 -0.05 -2.94
C PHE A 337 17.02 -0.23 -1.94
N SER A 338 18.07 0.59 -2.07
CA SER A 338 19.18 0.54 -1.12
C SER A 338 18.85 1.20 0.20
N GLY A 339 19.62 0.89 1.25
CA GLY A 339 19.51 1.58 2.55
C GLY A 339 19.68 3.10 2.43
N GLU A 340 20.52 3.58 1.51
CA GLU A 340 20.74 5.01 1.28
C GLU A 340 19.54 5.71 0.61
N GLU A 341 18.78 4.99 -0.22
CA GLU A 341 17.57 5.53 -0.86
C GLU A 341 16.40 5.65 0.12
N THR A 342 16.45 4.93 1.27
CA THR A 342 15.29 4.54 2.08
C THR A 342 14.27 3.73 1.27
N GLY A 343 13.33 3.03 1.92
CA GLY A 343 12.51 2.00 1.27
C GLY A 343 13.21 0.64 1.21
N SER A 344 14.27 0.46 1.99
CA SER A 344 15.08 -0.76 1.96
C SER A 344 14.50 -1.89 2.81
N SER A 345 13.52 -1.62 3.67
CA SER A 345 12.86 -2.66 4.46
C SER A 345 11.84 -3.44 3.62
N HIS A 346 11.33 -4.54 4.17
CA HIS A 346 10.23 -5.28 3.56
C HIS A 346 9.05 -4.36 3.20
N ARG A 347 8.54 -4.46 1.95
CA ARG A 347 7.48 -3.58 1.38
C ARG A 347 7.77 -2.08 1.47
N GLN A 348 9.06 -1.70 1.52
CA GLN A 348 9.49 -0.31 1.72
C GLN A 348 8.86 0.30 2.99
N LEU A 349 8.54 -0.49 4.02
CA LEU A 349 7.85 -0.02 5.22
C LEU A 349 8.53 1.18 5.90
N ASP A 350 9.85 1.31 5.78
CA ASP A 350 10.63 2.44 6.26
C ASP A 350 10.37 3.74 5.47
N ASN A 351 10.04 3.65 4.19
CA ASN A 351 9.62 4.77 3.36
C ASN A 351 8.69 4.34 2.22
N PRO A 352 7.40 4.09 2.47
CA PRO A 352 6.57 3.36 1.52
C PRO A 352 6.22 4.18 0.27
N SER A 353 6.18 5.51 0.35
CA SER A 353 5.86 6.32 -0.82
C SER A 353 6.92 6.24 -1.92
N ILE A 354 8.21 6.00 -1.61
CA ILE A 354 9.24 5.89 -2.66
C ILE A 354 9.02 4.63 -3.53
N GLY A 355 8.65 3.52 -2.90
CA GLY A 355 8.30 2.27 -3.59
C GLY A 355 7.07 2.44 -4.46
N ARG A 356 6.01 2.99 -3.87
CA ARG A 356 4.74 3.18 -4.57
C ARG A 356 4.85 4.15 -5.74
N GLN A 357 5.57 5.27 -5.58
CA GLN A 357 5.85 6.20 -6.68
C GLN A 357 6.55 5.49 -7.85
N PHE A 358 7.60 4.72 -7.55
CA PHE A 358 8.31 3.96 -8.58
C PHE A 358 7.40 2.94 -9.28
N ILE A 359 6.61 2.18 -8.52
CA ILE A 359 5.67 1.19 -9.04
C ILE A 359 4.66 1.84 -10.00
N PHE A 360 4.05 2.95 -9.57
CA PHE A 360 3.03 3.61 -10.37
C PHE A 360 3.61 4.32 -11.60
N ASP A 361 4.80 4.91 -11.52
CA ASP A 361 5.50 5.45 -12.69
C ASP A 361 5.85 4.34 -13.70
N TRP A 362 6.33 3.19 -13.21
CA TRP A 362 6.60 2.02 -14.06
C TRP A 362 5.30 1.52 -14.73
N LEU A 363 4.20 1.44 -13.99
CA LEU A 363 2.90 1.03 -14.53
C LEU A 363 2.42 2.01 -15.61
N ARG A 364 2.55 3.33 -15.40
CA ARG A 364 2.21 4.33 -16.42
C ARG A 364 2.98 4.11 -17.71
N ASP A 365 4.28 3.86 -17.60
CA ASP A 365 5.15 3.62 -18.75
C ASP A 365 4.76 2.33 -19.49
N LYS A 366 4.54 1.21 -18.77
CA LYS A 366 4.16 -0.06 -19.40
C LYS A 366 2.76 -0.04 -20.00
N LEU A 367 1.83 0.66 -19.37
CA LEU A 367 0.46 0.86 -19.88
C LEU A 367 0.37 1.94 -20.96
N ARG A 368 1.50 2.62 -21.27
CA ARG A 368 1.63 3.64 -22.32
C ARG A 368 0.63 4.79 -22.13
N LEU A 369 0.60 5.34 -20.92
CA LEU A 369 -0.14 6.57 -20.65
C LEU A 369 0.72 7.76 -21.09
N ASP A 370 0.29 8.45 -22.14
CA ASP A 370 1.07 9.50 -22.79
C ASP A 370 1.48 10.61 -21.81
N ARG A 371 2.79 10.93 -21.78
CA ARG A 371 3.34 12.03 -20.96
C ARG A 371 2.76 13.42 -21.30
N LYS A 372 2.13 13.56 -22.48
CA LYS A 372 1.65 14.85 -23.00
C LYS A 372 0.32 15.30 -22.42
N ASP A 373 -0.49 14.38 -21.89
CA ASP A 373 -1.85 14.72 -21.44
C ASP A 373 -1.88 15.37 -20.03
N GLN A 374 -0.74 15.39 -19.33
CA GLN A 374 -0.69 15.83 -17.92
C GLN A 374 0.55 16.65 -17.55
N ALA A 375 1.46 16.96 -18.49
CA ALA A 375 2.59 17.82 -18.17
C ALA A 375 2.05 19.21 -17.76
N PRO A 376 2.27 19.68 -16.51
CA PRO A 376 1.93 21.06 -16.17
C PRO A 376 2.71 21.96 -17.13
N THR A 377 2.04 22.94 -17.71
CA THR A 377 2.72 23.99 -18.48
C THR A 377 3.58 24.75 -17.49
N ILE A 378 4.86 24.35 -17.36
CA ILE A 378 5.83 25.06 -16.53
C ILE A 378 5.91 26.47 -17.11
N PRO A 379 5.47 27.51 -16.38
CA PRO A 379 5.56 28.86 -16.88
C PRO A 379 7.04 29.15 -17.11
N THR A 380 7.42 29.41 -18.37
CA THR A 380 8.79 29.84 -18.66
C THR A 380 9.07 31.11 -17.87
N ARG A 381 10.32 31.30 -17.42
CA ARG A 381 10.77 32.42 -16.57
C ARG A 381 10.29 33.81 -17.05
N LYS A 382 10.00 33.97 -18.36
CA LYS A 382 9.42 35.17 -18.98
C LYS A 382 7.97 35.47 -18.56
N ASN A 383 7.18 34.48 -18.16
CA ASN A 383 5.77 34.65 -17.77
C ASN A 383 5.58 34.97 -16.28
N CYS A 384 6.51 34.59 -15.41
CA CYS A 384 6.42 34.91 -13.97
C CYS A 384 6.68 36.39 -13.67
N LEU A 385 7.47 37.08 -14.50
CA LEU A 385 7.82 38.50 -14.30
C LEU A 385 6.77 39.49 -14.85
N LYS A 386 5.85 39.05 -15.72
CA LYS A 386 4.81 39.93 -16.28
C LYS A 386 3.64 40.17 -15.34
N ASN A 387 3.42 39.29 -14.37
CA ASN A 387 2.26 39.32 -13.46
C ASN A 387 2.65 39.49 -11.99
N ALA A 388 3.92 39.80 -11.68
CA ALA A 388 4.30 40.15 -10.33
C ALA A 388 3.74 41.57 -10.01
N PRO A 389 2.89 41.75 -8.99
CA PRO A 389 2.55 43.09 -8.55
C PRO A 389 3.83 43.82 -8.16
N GLN A 390 4.05 45.01 -8.70
CA GLN A 390 5.16 45.88 -8.29
C GLN A 390 5.00 46.13 -6.79
N LEU A 391 5.84 45.48 -5.99
CA LEU A 391 6.01 45.80 -4.58
C LEU A 391 6.54 47.24 -4.52
N ALA A 392 5.63 48.18 -4.23
CA ALA A 392 5.99 49.54 -3.89
C ALA A 392 6.79 49.50 -2.58
N VAL A 393 8.11 49.54 -2.69
CA VAL A 393 8.99 49.78 -1.56
C VAL A 393 8.83 51.25 -1.20
N ASN A 394 8.05 51.55 -0.15
CA ASN A 394 8.03 52.86 0.46
C ASN A 394 9.36 53.06 1.20
N ASP A 395 10.29 53.75 0.55
CA ASP A 395 11.52 54.26 1.16
C ASP A 395 11.17 55.41 2.12
N THR A 396 10.80 55.09 3.37
CA THR A 396 10.84 56.08 4.45
C THR A 396 12.27 56.23 4.94
N ARG A 397 13.08 57.05 4.25
CA ARG A 397 14.29 57.62 4.84
C ARG A 397 13.88 58.70 5.83
N THR A 398 14.13 58.42 7.09
CA THR A 398 14.14 59.39 8.19
C THR A 398 15.20 60.47 7.90
N ALA A 399 14.74 61.68 7.61
CA ALA A 399 15.55 62.88 7.72
C ALA A 399 15.33 63.48 9.12
N SER A 400 16.36 63.41 9.95
CA SER A 400 16.47 64.14 11.22
C SER A 400 17.75 64.98 11.16
N SER A 401 17.62 66.24 10.75
CA SER A 401 18.57 67.30 11.09
C SER A 401 17.96 68.68 10.81
N ALA A 402 17.42 69.31 11.85
CA ALA A 402 17.44 70.74 12.13
C ALA A 402 16.83 70.95 13.52
#